data_AF-A0A6P1NX94-F1
#
_entry.id   AF-A0A6P1NX94-F1
#
_cell.length_a   1.000
_cell.length_b   1.000
_cell.length_c   1.000
_cell.angle_alpha   90.00
_cell.angle_beta   90.00
_cell.angle_gamma   90.00
#
_symmetry.space_group_name_H-M   'P 1'
#
loop_
_entity.id
_entity.type
_entity.pdbx_description
1 polymer ?
#
loop_
_entity_poly.entity_id
_entity_poly.type
_entity_poly.pdbx_seq_one_letter_code
_entity_poly.pdbx_strand_id
1 'polypeptide(L)'
;METAKELLFGRWKVENSQVELYNEAGILISSRNSAIKPIVEYQFSMYELTLLTSENNSMRLPYDLENKDGNLIIATKTYLDATTYVLHERKVETLTQQKLTLRLVQFRSTGNARQEEVLFLTRL
;
A
#
# COMPACT_ATOMS: atom_id res chain seq x y z
N MET A 1 -0.63 7.11 -24.96
CA MET A 1 -1.27 7.58 -23.71
C MET A 1 -1.08 6.46 -22.72
N GLU A 2 -0.29 6.65 -21.67
CA GLU A 2 -0.05 5.58 -20.67
C GLU A 2 -1.34 5.32 -19.89
N THR A 3 -1.65 4.04 -19.67
CA THR A 3 -2.69 3.60 -18.75
C THR A 3 -2.25 3.85 -17.31
N ALA A 4 -3.19 3.89 -16.36
CA ALA A 4 -2.87 4.03 -14.94
C ALA A 4 -1.97 2.88 -14.44
N LYS A 5 -2.07 1.68 -15.01
CA LYS A 5 -1.17 0.54 -14.70
C LYS A 5 0.27 0.81 -15.16
N GLU A 6 0.44 1.27 -16.40
CA GLU A 6 1.76 1.62 -16.94
C GLU A 6 2.40 2.78 -16.17
N LEU A 7 1.59 3.77 -15.77
CA LEU A 7 2.06 4.90 -14.98
C LEU A 7 2.57 4.48 -13.60
N LEU A 8 1.99 3.43 -13.01
CA LEU A 8 2.40 2.88 -11.71
C LEU A 8 3.74 2.13 -11.78
N PHE A 9 4.10 1.54 -12.92
CA PHE A 9 5.31 0.72 -13.04
C PHE A 9 6.59 1.52 -12.80
N GLY A 10 7.60 0.83 -12.28
CA GLY A 10 8.88 1.44 -11.90
C GLY A 10 9.03 1.59 -10.39
N ARG A 11 9.97 2.43 -9.98
CA ARG A 11 10.42 2.56 -8.60
C ARG A 11 9.89 3.82 -7.96
N TRP A 12 9.47 3.70 -6.70
CA TRP A 12 8.86 4.74 -5.91
C TRP A 12 9.46 4.75 -4.52
N LYS A 13 10.03 5.89 -4.12
CA LYS A 13 10.62 6.09 -2.81
C LYS A 13 9.58 6.61 -1.82
N VAL A 14 9.58 6.10 -0.60
CA VAL A 14 8.69 6.54 0.48
C VAL A 14 9.23 7.82 1.13
N GLU A 15 8.62 8.96 0.81
CA GLU A 15 9.01 10.27 1.34
C GLU A 15 8.39 10.57 2.71
N ASN A 16 7.17 10.10 2.95
CA ASN A 16 6.53 10.23 4.26
C ASN A 16 5.45 9.15 4.45
N SER A 17 5.06 8.90 5.68
CA SER A 17 3.80 8.19 5.96
C SER A 17 3.04 8.79 7.14
N GLN A 18 1.73 8.61 7.11
CA GLN A 18 0.80 9.07 8.13
C GLN A 18 -0.04 7.90 8.61
N VAL A 19 -0.08 7.70 9.93
CA VAL A 19 -0.94 6.72 10.57
C VAL A 19 -2.22 7.40 11.01
N GLU A 20 -3.34 6.92 10.49
CA GLU A 20 -4.67 7.43 10.75
C GLU A 20 -5.49 6.40 11.52
N LEU A 21 -6.11 6.84 12.61
CA LEU A 21 -6.98 6.01 13.46
C LEU A 21 -8.41 6.49 13.34
N TYR A 22 -9.32 5.57 13.03
CA TYR A 22 -10.74 5.83 12.88
C TYR A 22 -11.54 5.13 13.97
N ASN A 23 -12.63 5.74 14.41
CA ASN A 23 -13.61 5.09 15.28
C ASN A 23 -14.52 4.13 14.47
N GLU A 24 -15.41 3.43 15.15
CA GLU A 24 -16.34 2.47 14.55
C GLU A 24 -17.30 3.12 13.52
N ALA A 25 -17.58 4.41 13.67
CA ALA A 25 -18.38 5.19 12.72
C ALA A 25 -17.57 5.68 11.50
N GLY A 26 -16.28 5.36 11.40
CA GLY A 26 -15.40 5.80 10.31
C GLY A 26 -14.93 7.25 10.43
N ILE A 27 -15.04 7.86 11.61
CA ILE A 27 -14.59 9.22 11.87
C ILE A 27 -13.11 9.18 12.29
N LEU A 28 -12.28 10.02 11.67
CA LEU A 28 -10.87 10.17 12.01
C LEU A 28 -10.74 10.71 13.45
N ILE A 29 -10.11 9.93 14.32
CA ILE A 29 -9.84 10.29 15.72
C ILE A 29 -8.47 10.96 15.85
N SER A 30 -7.47 10.44 15.12
CA SER A 30 -6.11 10.97 15.17
C SER A 30 -5.34 10.67 13.89
N SER A 31 -4.47 11.59 13.49
CA SER A 31 -3.47 11.38 12.44
C SER A 31 -2.10 11.80 12.98
N ARG A 32 -1.07 11.00 12.72
CA ARG A 32 0.32 11.31 13.07
C ARG A 32 1.27 10.87 11.97
N ASN A 33 2.33 11.64 11.75
CA ASN A 33 3.41 11.20 10.88
C ASN A 33 4.10 9.98 11.51
N SER A 34 4.38 8.94 10.72
CA SER A 34 5.22 7.83 11.17
C SER A 34 6.68 8.19 10.98
N ALA A 35 7.43 8.19 12.08
CA ALA A 35 8.89 8.34 12.02
C ALA A 35 9.57 7.05 11.51
N ILE A 36 8.91 5.89 11.63
CA ILE A 36 9.46 4.61 11.23
C ILE A 36 8.86 4.23 9.87
N LYS A 37 9.75 4.10 8.87
CA LYS A 37 9.42 3.61 7.53
C LYS A 37 10.11 2.26 7.34
N PRO A 38 9.46 1.15 7.73
CA PRO A 38 10.07 -0.16 7.56
C PRO A 38 10.28 -0.46 6.07
N ILE A 39 9.44 0.09 5.19
CA ILE A 39 9.59 0.05 3.73
C ILE A 39 10.00 1.44 3.25
N VAL A 40 11.06 1.51 2.46
CA VAL A 40 11.62 2.75 1.91
C VAL A 40 11.43 2.89 0.41
N GLU A 41 11.20 1.77 -0.31
CA GLU A 41 10.97 1.77 -1.75
C GLU A 41 9.93 0.71 -2.15
N TYR A 42 9.13 1.05 -3.15
CA TYR A 42 8.21 0.17 -3.85
C TYR A 42 8.63 0.11 -5.31
N GLN A 43 8.84 -1.10 -5.84
CA GLN A 43 9.07 -1.33 -7.26
C GLN A 43 7.94 -2.16 -7.84
N PHE A 44 7.13 -1.55 -8.70
CA PHE A 44 6.02 -2.21 -9.39
C PHE A 44 6.47 -2.69 -10.77
N SER A 45 6.25 -3.98 -11.03
CA SER A 45 6.40 -4.61 -12.34
C SER A 45 5.08 -5.24 -12.78
N MET A 46 5.00 -5.80 -13.98
CA MET A 46 3.76 -6.39 -14.49
C MET A 46 3.15 -7.50 -13.60
N TYR A 47 3.98 -8.25 -12.86
CA TYR A 47 3.53 -9.43 -12.10
C TYR A 47 3.95 -9.43 -10.63
N GLU A 48 4.88 -8.55 -10.25
CA GLU A 48 5.51 -8.57 -8.93
C GLU A 48 5.67 -7.16 -8.37
N LEU A 49 5.35 -7.02 -7.09
CA LEU A 49 5.71 -5.87 -6.27
C LEU A 49 6.93 -6.25 -5.44
N THR A 50 8.01 -5.48 -5.60
CA THR A 50 9.17 -5.57 -4.72
C THR A 50 9.14 -4.44 -3.70
N LEU A 51 9.30 -4.77 -2.42
CA LEU A 51 9.38 -3.86 -1.30
C LEU A 51 10.82 -3.85 -0.78
N LEU A 52 11.47 -2.70 -0.75
CA LEU A 52 12.79 -2.53 -0.13
C LEU A 52 12.61 -1.98 1.28
N THR A 53 13.25 -2.60 2.27
CA THR A 53 13.19 -2.17 3.66
C THR A 53 14.32 -1.21 4.01
N SER A 54 14.15 -0.46 5.10
CA SER A 54 15.21 0.40 5.65
C SER A 54 16.46 -0.37 6.08
N GLU A 55 16.36 -1.69 6.26
CA GLU A 55 17.45 -2.59 6.62
C GLU A 55 18.13 -3.21 5.37
N ASN A 56 17.86 -2.68 4.18
CA ASN A 56 18.32 -3.22 2.89
C ASN A 56 17.87 -4.66 2.59
N ASN A 57 16.78 -5.12 3.22
CA ASN A 57 16.13 -6.37 2.85
C ASN A 57 15.11 -6.11 1.74
N SER A 58 14.87 -7.10 0.88
CA SER A 58 13.81 -7.01 -0.14
C SER A 58 12.79 -8.12 0.04
N MET A 59 11.52 -7.76 -0.14
CA MET A 59 10.40 -8.70 -0.14
C MET A 59 9.70 -8.62 -1.49
N ARG A 60 9.42 -9.78 -2.07
CA ARG A 60 8.75 -9.89 -3.37
C ARG A 60 7.38 -10.50 -3.16
N LEU A 61 6.35 -9.84 -3.68
CA LEU A 61 4.97 -10.22 -3.49
C LEU A 61 4.26 -10.26 -4.85
N PRO A 62 3.51 -11.33 -5.16
CA PRO A 62 2.52 -11.25 -6.22
C PRO A 62 1.46 -10.21 -5.80
N TYR A 63 0.96 -9.47 -6.77
CA TYR A 63 -0.08 -8.49 -6.52
C TYR A 63 -1.09 -8.44 -7.65
N ASP A 64 -2.34 -8.18 -7.29
CA ASP A 64 -3.40 -7.92 -8.25
C ASP A 64 -3.60 -6.40 -8.38
N LEU A 65 -3.91 -5.97 -9.59
CA LEU A 65 -4.22 -4.58 -9.94
C LEU A 65 -5.67 -4.48 -10.40
N GLU A 66 -6.43 -3.69 -9.64
CA GLU A 66 -7.84 -3.36 -9.82
C GLU A 66 -8.81 -4.15 -8.94
N ASN A 67 -9.81 -3.45 -8.43
CA ASN A 67 -11.00 -4.08 -7.86
C ASN A 67 -12.06 -4.27 -8.95
N LYS A 68 -13.13 -5.01 -8.61
CA LYS A 68 -14.28 -5.28 -9.50
C LYS A 68 -14.97 -4.02 -10.07
N ASP A 69 -14.75 -2.86 -9.46
CA ASP A 69 -15.35 -1.58 -9.85
C ASP A 69 -14.40 -0.75 -10.75
N GLY A 70 -13.25 -1.31 -11.14
CA GLY A 70 -12.25 -0.64 -11.99
C GLY A 70 -11.34 0.35 -11.26
N ASN A 71 -11.41 0.43 -9.92
CA ASN A 71 -10.50 1.26 -9.14
C ASN A 71 -9.14 0.58 -8.98
N LEU A 72 -8.05 1.33 -9.16
CA LEU A 72 -6.71 0.82 -8.98
C LEU A 72 -6.44 0.53 -7.49
N ILE A 73 -6.43 -0.76 -7.15
CA ILE A 73 -6.04 -1.28 -5.83
C ILE A 73 -4.86 -2.22 -6.05
N ILE A 74 -3.89 -2.15 -5.15
CA ILE A 74 -2.78 -3.09 -5.05
C ILE A 74 -3.12 -4.05 -3.92
N ALA A 75 -3.45 -5.30 -4.26
CA ALA A 75 -3.76 -6.33 -3.28
C ALA A 75 -2.62 -7.34 -3.19
N THR A 76 -2.11 -7.59 -1.98
CA THR A 76 -1.11 -8.64 -1.73
C THR A 76 -1.66 -9.66 -0.74
N LYS A 77 -1.51 -10.95 -1.05
CA LYS A 77 -1.94 -12.05 -0.17
C LYS A 77 -0.72 -12.69 0.49
N THR A 78 -0.80 -12.87 1.81
CA THR A 78 0.19 -13.65 2.57
C THR A 78 -0.50 -14.90 3.08
N TYR A 79 -0.15 -16.05 2.53
CA TYR A 79 -0.68 -17.34 2.98
C TYR A 79 -0.04 -17.73 4.31
N LEU A 80 -0.89 -18.00 5.32
CA LEU A 80 -0.49 -18.54 6.61
C LEU A 80 -0.41 -20.08 6.56
N ASP A 81 -1.28 -20.68 5.76
CA ASP A 81 -1.31 -22.10 5.45
C ASP A 81 -1.94 -22.31 4.05
N ALA A 82 -2.22 -23.56 3.66
CA ALA A 82 -2.77 -23.90 2.35
C ALA A 82 -4.15 -23.28 2.06
N THR A 83 -4.88 -22.85 3.09
CA THR A 83 -6.27 -22.39 3.02
C THR A 83 -6.50 -21.01 3.63
N THR A 84 -5.59 -20.54 4.50
CA THR A 84 -5.72 -19.27 5.22
C THR A 84 -4.73 -18.24 4.68
N TYR A 85 -5.20 -17.02 4.40
CA TYR A 85 -4.32 -15.91 4.00
C TYR A 85 -4.76 -14.58 4.63
N VAL A 86 -3.79 -13.67 4.81
CA VAL A 86 -4.04 -12.26 5.14
C VAL A 86 -4.02 -11.45 3.85
N LEU A 87 -5.12 -10.74 3.57
CA LEU A 87 -5.22 -9.79 2.47
C LEU A 87 -4.77 -8.40 2.93
N HIS A 88 -3.78 -7.84 2.25
CA HIS A 88 -3.39 -6.45 2.43
C HIS A 88 -3.79 -5.67 1.18
N GLU A 89 -4.70 -4.71 1.35
CA GLU A 89 -5.13 -3.84 0.26
C GLU A 89 -4.52 -2.45 0.41
N ARG A 90 -4.01 -1.93 -0.71
CA ARG A 90 -3.53 -0.55 -0.81
C ARG A 90 -4.32 0.15 -1.91
N LYS A 91 -5.08 1.17 -1.54
CA LYS A 91 -5.84 1.98 -2.50
C LYS A 91 -4.93 3.06 -3.07
N VAL A 92 -4.96 3.25 -4.38
CA VAL A 92 -4.25 4.35 -5.03
C VAL A 92 -5.12 5.59 -4.97
N GLU A 93 -4.72 6.59 -4.18
CA GLU A 93 -5.47 7.85 -4.03
C GLU A 93 -5.01 8.91 -5.02
N THR A 94 -3.73 8.90 -5.38
CA THR A 94 -3.15 9.82 -6.36
C THR A 94 -2.07 9.08 -7.11
N LEU A 95 -2.08 9.20 -8.44
CA LEU A 95 -1.04 8.67 -9.31
C LEU A 95 -0.78 9.67 -10.45
N THR A 96 0.45 10.14 -10.51
CA THR A 96 0.97 11.05 -11.54
C THR A 96 2.34 10.53 -11.99
N GLN A 97 3.00 11.22 -12.93
CA GLN A 97 4.36 10.84 -13.33
C GLN A 97 5.40 10.94 -12.20
N GLN A 98 5.17 11.75 -11.16
CA GLN A 98 6.16 11.99 -10.10
C GLN A 98 5.68 11.64 -8.70
N LYS A 99 4.37 11.56 -8.46
CA LYS A 99 3.78 11.36 -7.14
C LYS A 99 2.82 10.19 -7.14
N LEU A 100 2.90 9.39 -6.08
CA LEU A 100 2.01 8.30 -5.77
C LEU A 100 1.58 8.40 -4.30
N THR A 101 0.27 8.32 -4.05
CA THR A 101 -0.28 8.22 -2.69
C THR A 101 -1.00 6.90 -2.53
N LEU A 102 -0.60 6.10 -1.54
CA LEU A 102 -1.19 4.81 -1.23
C LEU A 102 -1.84 4.84 0.15
N ARG A 103 -3.11 4.46 0.25
CA ARG A 103 -3.78 4.22 1.52
C ARG A 103 -3.82 2.72 1.81
N LEU A 104 -3.06 2.28 2.80
CA LEU A 104 -3.05 0.91 3.30
C LEU A 104 -4.23 0.73 4.24
N VAL A 105 -5.06 -0.26 3.94
CA VAL A 105 -6.15 -0.66 4.81
C VAL A 105 -5.82 -2.05 5.35
N GLN A 106 -5.50 -2.14 6.64
CA GLN A 106 -5.30 -3.42 7.32
C GLN A 106 -6.58 -3.83 8.03
N PHE A 107 -7.14 -4.98 7.66
CA PHE A 107 -8.27 -5.56 8.36
C PHE A 107 -7.77 -6.60 9.37
N ARG A 108 -7.96 -6.35 10.68
CA ARG A 108 -7.79 -7.40 11.70
C ARG A 108 -9.15 -8.08 11.92
N SER A 109 -9.17 -9.42 11.86
CA SER A 109 -10.38 -10.24 12.00
C SER A 109 -11.07 -10.14 13.37
N THR A 110 -10.46 -9.46 14.34
CA THR A 110 -10.94 -9.35 15.73
C THR A 110 -11.72 -8.08 16.06
N GLY A 111 -12.04 -7.24 15.06
CA GLY A 111 -13.10 -6.21 15.18
C GLY A 111 -12.72 -4.87 15.82
N ASN A 112 -11.50 -4.68 16.31
CA ASN A 112 -11.10 -3.40 16.93
C ASN A 112 -10.12 -2.58 16.06
N ALA A 113 -10.45 -1.28 15.96
CA ALA A 113 -9.76 -0.16 15.30
C ALA A 113 -9.22 -0.43 13.88
N ARG A 114 -9.86 0.20 12.89
CA ARG A 114 -9.34 0.33 11.53
C ARG A 114 -8.18 1.33 11.56
N GLN A 115 -6.96 0.83 11.66
CA GLN A 115 -5.75 1.63 11.45
C GLN A 115 -5.43 1.65 9.96
N GLU A 116 -5.33 2.85 9.41
CA GLU A 116 -4.89 3.07 8.04
C GLU A 116 -3.52 3.73 8.05
N GLU A 117 -2.70 3.41 7.07
CA GLU A 117 -1.45 4.12 6.83
C GLU A 117 -1.50 4.73 5.43
N VAL A 118 -1.28 6.04 5.34
CA VAL A 118 -1.15 6.75 4.08
C VAL A 118 0.32 6.93 3.78
N LEU A 119 0.78 6.43 2.64
CA LEU A 119 2.14 6.59 2.14
C LEU A 119 2.17 7.66 1.07
N PHE A 120 3.18 8.52 1.16
CA PHE A 120 3.49 9.52 0.14
C PHE A 120 4.79 9.13 -0.53
N LEU A 121 4.74 8.84 -1.83
CA LEU A 121 5.86 8.35 -2.61
C LEU A 121 6.19 9.26 -3.79
N THR A 122 7.48 9.29 -4.12
CA THR A 122 8.03 9.98 -5.29
C THR A 122 8.69 8.99 -6.23
N ARG A 123 8.60 9.24 -7.53
CA ARG A 123 9.23 8.37 -8.53
C ARG A 123 10.75 8.52 -8.51
N LEU A 124 11.47 7.41 -8.71
CA LEU A 124 12.93 7.35 -8.84
C LEU A 124 13.39 7.22 -10.30
#